data_AF-A0A1H8Q6I9-F1
#
_entry.id   AF-A0A1H8Q6I9-F1
#
_cell.length_a   1.000
_cell.length_b   1.000
_cell.length_c   1.000
_cell.angle_alpha   90.00
_cell.angle_beta   90.00
_cell.angle_gamma   90.00
#
_symmetry.space_group_name_H-M   'P 1'
#
loop_
_entity.id
_entity.type
_entity.pdbx_description
1 polymer ?
#
loop_
_entity_poly.entity_id
_entity_poly.type
_entity_poly.pdbx_seq_one_letter_code
_entity_poly.pdbx_strand_id
1 'polypeptide(L)' 'MDLHEQEKDSEDDQLRKLKHDIRNQLSNVHLALEQLKYELPDINEECLFYIEMIDTSAKKINELLNGAE' A
#
# COMPACT_ATOMS: atom_id res chain seq x y z
N MET A 1 -2.78 -17.84 32.42
CA MET A 1 -2.79 -17.43 31.01
C MET A 1 -1.58 -18.11 30.40
N ASP A 2 -1.79 -18.98 29.42
CA ASP A 2 -0.71 -19.78 28.84
C ASP A 2 0.29 -18.89 28.10
N LEU A 3 1.58 -19.12 28.31
CA LEU A 3 2.66 -18.35 27.65
C LEU A 3 2.55 -18.39 26.12
N HIS A 4 2.02 -19.49 25.57
CA HIS A 4 1.80 -19.67 24.13
C HIS A 4 0.64 -18.81 23.58
N GLU A 5 -0.35 -18.45 24.39
CA GLU A 5 -1.43 -17.54 23.96
C GLU A 5 -0.96 -16.08 23.93
N GLN A 6 -0.07 -15.68 24.84
CA GLN A 6 0.49 -14.32 24.87
C GLN A 6 1.42 -14.03 23.70
N GLU A 7 2.21 -15.01 23.25
CA GLU A 7 3.10 -14.83 22.09
C GLU A 7 2.31 -14.68 20.78
N LYS A 8 1.26 -15.49 20.60
CA LYS A 8 0.41 -15.44 19.40
C LYS A 8 -0.36 -14.12 19.26
N ASP A 9 -0.93 -13.61 20.35
CA ASP A 9 -1.60 -12.29 20.34
C ASP A 9 -0.62 -11.17 19.98
N SER A 10 0.64 -11.27 20.40
CA SER A 10 1.69 -10.31 20.03
C SER A 10 2.07 -10.39 18.54
N GLU A 11 2.14 -11.59 17.96
CA GLU A 11 2.43 -11.77 16.53
C GLU A 11 1.30 -11.24 15.64
N ASP A 12 0.05 -11.52 16.01
CA ASP A 12 -1.13 -11.01 15.30
C ASP A 12 -1.21 -9.48 15.35
N ASP A 13 -0.87 -8.88 16.50
CA ASP A 13 -0.80 -7.42 16.65
C ASP A 13 0.34 -6.79 15.85
N GLN A 14 1.50 -7.44 15.79
CA GLN A 14 2.61 -6.98 14.95
C GLN A 14 2.25 -7.05 13.46
N LEU A 15 1.60 -8.12 13.02
CA LEU A 15 1.13 -8.26 11.64
C LEU A 15 0.08 -7.21 11.30
N ARG A 16 -0.86 -6.92 12.20
CA ARG A 16 -1.87 -5.87 12.02
C ARG A 16 -1.24 -4.48 11.87
N LYS A 17 -0.26 -4.16 12.73
CA LYS A 17 0.51 -2.89 12.63
C LYS A 17 1.25 -2.80 11.31
N LEU A 18 1.93 -3.88 10.89
CA LEU A 18 2.61 -3.93 9.59
C LEU A 18 1.63 -3.71 8.43
N LYS A 19 0.47 -4.40 8.41
CA LYS A 19 -0.57 -4.21 7.39
C LYS A 19 -1.05 -2.76 7.35
N HIS A 20 -1.28 -2.13 8.52
CA HIS A 20 -1.65 -0.72 8.62
C HIS A 20 -0.59 0.21 8.04
N ASP A 21 0.68 0.01 8.41
CA ASP A 21 1.77 0.87 7.96
C ASP A 21 1.98 0.77 6.45
N ILE A 22 1.86 -0.43 5.88
CA ILE A 22 1.91 -0.61 4.41
C ILE A 22 0.73 0.10 3.75
N ARG A 23 -0.50 -0.02 4.26
CA ARG A 23 -1.67 0.71 3.72
C ARG A 23 -1.41 2.22 3.71
N ASN A 24 -0.82 2.76 4.78
CA ASN A 24 -0.47 4.17 4.85
C ASN A 24 0.54 4.57 3.76
N GLN A 25 1.57 3.75 3.51
CA GLN A 25 2.51 4.01 2.40
C GLN A 25 1.83 3.94 1.03
N LEU A 26 0.90 3.01 0.82
CA LEU A 26 0.15 2.92 -0.44
C LEU A 26 -0.75 4.16 -0.65
N SER A 27 -1.37 4.68 0.41
CA SER A 27 -2.09 5.96 0.38
C SER A 27 -1.17 7.12 0.00
N ASN A 28 0.05 7.18 0.54
CA ASN A 28 1.03 8.20 0.18
C ASN A 28 1.46 8.09 -1.29
N VAL A 29 1.65 6.87 -1.81
CA VAL A 29 1.97 6.64 -3.23
C VAL A 29 0.83 7.14 -4.12
N HIS A 30 -0.42 6.78 -3.83
CA HIS A 30 -1.56 7.29 -4.60
C HIS A 30 -1.62 8.81 -4.60
N LEU A 31 -1.45 9.45 -3.44
CA LEU A 31 -1.44 10.91 -3.33
C LEU A 31 -0.31 11.53 -4.18
N ALA A 32 0.90 10.97 -4.09
CA ALA A 32 2.05 11.46 -4.85
C ALA A 32 1.82 11.33 -6.37
N LEU A 33 1.25 10.21 -6.84
CA LEU A 33 0.92 10.03 -8.25
C LEU A 33 -0.14 11.02 -8.73
N GLU A 34 -1.16 11.30 -7.92
CA GLU A 34 -2.17 12.31 -8.26
C GLU A 34 -1.56 13.71 -8.36
N GLN A 35 -0.71 14.11 -7.41
CA GLN A 35 -0.02 15.41 -7.48
C GLN A 35 0.95 15.49 -8.66
N LEU A 36 1.67 14.39 -8.94
CA LEU A 36 2.63 14.32 -10.05
C LEU A 36 1.97 14.60 -11.40
N LYS A 37 0.70 14.20 -11.59
CA LYS A 37 -0.05 14.50 -12.81
C LYS A 37 -0.21 16.00 -13.09
N TYR A 38 -0.23 16.84 -12.05
CA TYR A 38 -0.36 18.29 -12.19
C TYR A 38 1.00 19.00 -12.33
N GLU A 39 2.07 18.40 -11.81
CA GLU A 39 3.43 18.97 -11.84
C GLU A 39 4.17 18.70 -13.16
N LEU A 40 3.75 17.68 -13.93
CA LEU A 40 4.38 17.34 -15.20
C LEU A 40 3.90 18.27 -16.32
N PRO A 41 4.78 19.10 -16.92
CA PRO A 41 4.39 20.12 -17.89
C PRO A 41 3.90 19.55 -19.23
N ASP A 42 4.35 18.35 -19.60
CA ASP A 42 3.98 17.65 -20.84
C ASP A 42 3.73 16.16 -20.53
N ILE A 43 2.60 15.88 -19.87
CA ILE A 43 2.17 14.49 -19.69
C ILE A 43 1.91 13.86 -21.07
N ASN A 44 2.78 12.94 -21.46
CA ASN A 44 2.63 12.15 -22.68
C ASN A 44 2.13 10.74 -22.34
N GLU A 45 1.82 9.95 -23.36
CA GLU A 45 1.27 8.60 -23.19
C GLU A 45 2.19 7.68 -22.36
N GLU A 46 3.51 7.82 -22.49
CA GLU A 46 4.47 7.03 -21.71
C GLU A 46 4.42 7.39 -20.22
N CYS A 47 4.37 8.69 -19.91
CA CYS A 47 4.22 9.17 -18.53
C CYS A 47 2.90 8.66 -17.91
N LEU A 48 1.79 8.74 -18.64
CA LEU A 48 0.49 8.22 -18.18
C LEU A 48 0.55 6.72 -17.95
N PHE A 49 1.15 5.96 -18.88
CA PHE A 49 1.32 4.52 -18.75
C PHE A 49 2.09 4.14 -17.47
N TYR A 50 3.20 4.82 -17.18
CA TYR A 50 3.95 4.54 -15.95
C TYR A 50 3.18 4.92 -14.69
N ILE A 51 2.47 6.06 -14.70
CA ILE A 51 1.63 6.46 -13.56
C ILE A 51 0.53 5.42 -13.30
N GLU A 52 -0.17 4.96 -14.35
CA GLU A 52 -1.20 3.92 -14.25
C GLU A 52 -0.63 2.56 -13.81
N MET A 53 0.56 2.19 -14.28
CA MET A 53 1.25 0.97 -13.85
C MET A 53 1.57 0.99 -12.35
N ILE A 54 2.08 2.11 -11.84
CA ILE A 54 2.41 2.25 -10.41
C ILE A 54 1.12 2.23 -9.58
N ASP A 55 0.09 2.97 -9.99
CA ASP A 55 -1.22 2.99 -9.32
C ASP A 55 -1.87 1.60 -9.29
N THR A 56 -1.88 0.88 -10.41
CA THR A 56 -2.40 -0.49 -10.50
C THR A 56 -1.63 -1.44 -9.58
N SER A 57 -0.31 -1.31 -9.52
CA SER A 57 0.54 -2.13 -8.64
C SER A 57 0.25 -1.84 -7.16
N ALA A 58 0.12 -0.57 -6.79
CA ALA A 58 -0.21 -0.15 -5.42
C ALA A 58 -1.59 -0.67 -4.98
N LYS A 59 -2.59 -0.60 -5.86
CA LYS A 59 -3.92 -1.19 -5.65
C LYS A 59 -3.84 -2.70 -5.47
N LYS A 60 -3.03 -3.40 -6.28
CA LYS A 60 -2.84 -4.85 -6.17
C LYS A 60 -2.23 -5.25 -4.83
N ILE A 61 -1.24 -4.50 -4.34
CA ILE A 61 -0.66 -4.74 -3.02
C ILE A 61 -1.72 -4.54 -1.93
N ASN A 62 -2.54 -3.49 -2.03
CA ASN A 62 -3.64 -3.28 -1.07
C ASN A 62 -4.66 -4.43 -1.08
N GLU A 63 -5.03 -4.94 -2.26
CA GLU A 63 -5.88 -6.13 -2.40
C GLU A 63 -5.26 -7.34 -1.70
N LEU A 64 -3.97 -7.62 -1.94
CA LEU A 64 -3.27 -8.77 -1.33
C LEU A 64 -3.22 -8.66 0.20
N LEU A 65 -3.07 -7.46 0.75
CA LEU A 65 -3.09 -7.24 2.20
C LEU A 65 -4.47 -7.50 2.82
N ASN A 66 -5.54 -7.31 2.04
CA ASN A 66 -6.93 -7.52 2.46
C ASN A 66 -7.42 -8.95 2.17
N GLY A 67 -6.90 -9.61 1.14
CA GLY A 67 -7.21 -10.99 0.77
C GLY A 67 -6.33 -12.05 1.47
N ALA A 68 -5.32 -11.63 2.24
CA ALA A 68 -4.60 -12.49 3.17
C ALA A 68 -5.39 -12.68 4.48
N GLU A 69 -6.62 -13.17 4.34
CA GLU A 69 -7.46 -13.79 5.38
C GLU A 69 -7.51 -15.31 5.17
#